data_AF-A0A2T6K5N9-F1
#
_entry.id   AF-A0A2T6K5N9-F1
#
_cell.length_a   1.000
_cell.length_b   1.000
_cell.length_c   1.000
_cell.angle_alpha   90.00
_cell.angle_beta   90.00
_cell.angle_gamma   90.00
#
_symmetry.space_group_name_H-M   'P 1'
#
loop_
_entity.id
_entity.type
_entity.pdbx_description
1 polymer ?
#
loop_
_entity_poly.entity_id
_entity_poly.type
_entity_poly.pdbx_seq_one_letter_code
_entity_poly.pdbx_strand_id
1 'polypeptide(L)'
;MKSYKFETTNEYFDYLDFHDCFVEKIQVENERIIIDFEYIYISEQHPLNPYKVAKSTGQCRMTFNEVAFSKAFLYVDLNPVLISDLEEEEEDEKESEFEEKQVLLTDLEEMEFLTFKEKRVENDCFIFEMFGLDWRTTQGFCGLRIHAKNFTLQWNELTDDAWYVGWDNQE
;
A
#
# COMPACT_ATOMS: atom_id res chain seq x y z
N MET A 1 -20.53 -4.32 -16.59
CA MET A 1 -19.55 -4.58 -15.50
C MET A 1 -18.34 -5.24 -16.13
N LYS A 2 -17.13 -4.74 -15.88
CA LYS A 2 -15.93 -5.53 -16.14
C LYS A 2 -15.98 -6.71 -15.16
N SER A 3 -15.95 -7.94 -15.65
CA SER A 3 -15.83 -9.13 -14.79
C SER A 3 -14.35 -9.34 -14.51
N TYR A 4 -13.97 -9.41 -13.23
CA TYR A 4 -12.64 -9.88 -12.85
C TYR A 4 -12.57 -11.40 -12.96
N LYS A 5 -11.39 -11.96 -13.25
CA LYS A 5 -11.20 -13.42 -13.34
C LYS A 5 -10.86 -14.05 -12.00
N PHE A 6 -10.11 -13.32 -11.18
CA PHE A 6 -9.64 -13.76 -9.88
C PHE A 6 -10.14 -12.81 -8.79
N GLU A 7 -10.43 -13.37 -7.63
CA GLU A 7 -10.89 -12.65 -6.46
C GLU A 7 -10.37 -13.35 -5.20
N THR A 8 -9.75 -12.59 -4.31
CA THR A 8 -9.33 -13.06 -2.99
C THR A 8 -9.79 -12.09 -1.91
N THR A 9 -9.71 -12.52 -0.66
CA THR A 9 -10.05 -11.70 0.51
C THR A 9 -8.85 -11.58 1.42
N ASN A 10 -9.02 -10.80 2.48
CA ASN A 10 -7.99 -10.62 3.49
C ASN A 10 -7.67 -11.90 4.30
N GLU A 11 -8.44 -12.99 4.13
CA GLU A 11 -8.06 -14.32 4.64
C GLU A 11 -6.73 -14.83 4.06
N TYR A 12 -6.33 -14.31 2.91
CA TYR A 12 -5.08 -14.65 2.23
C TYR A 12 -4.06 -13.50 2.27
N PHE A 13 -4.19 -12.57 3.21
CA PHE A 13 -3.33 -11.37 3.30
C PHE A 13 -1.83 -11.70 3.31
N ASP A 14 -1.41 -12.73 4.05
CA ASP A 14 -0.01 -13.15 4.15
C ASP A 14 0.62 -13.63 2.83
N TYR A 15 -0.20 -13.82 1.78
CA TYR A 15 0.25 -14.24 0.46
C TYR A 15 0.22 -13.09 -0.57
N LEU A 16 -0.09 -11.87 -0.12
CA LEU A 16 -0.11 -10.67 -0.93
C LEU A 16 1.10 -9.80 -0.58
N ASP A 17 1.76 -9.28 -1.60
CA ASP A 17 2.91 -8.39 -1.43
C ASP A 17 2.71 -7.13 -2.27
N PHE A 18 2.81 -5.98 -1.59
CA PHE A 18 2.54 -4.65 -2.11
C PHE A 18 3.82 -3.83 -2.31
N HIS A 19 4.99 -4.46 -2.32
CA HIS A 19 6.26 -3.80 -2.59
C HIS A 19 6.23 -3.11 -3.97
N ASP A 20 6.65 -1.84 -4.02
CA ASP A 20 6.64 -0.98 -5.21
C ASP A 20 5.28 -0.87 -5.92
N CYS A 21 4.19 -1.09 -5.19
CA CYS A 21 2.84 -0.97 -5.72
C CYS A 21 2.39 0.50 -5.73
N PHE A 22 1.99 1.00 -6.89
CA PHE A 22 1.43 2.34 -7.04
C PHE A 22 -0.10 2.33 -6.95
N VAL A 23 -0.64 3.30 -6.22
CA VAL A 23 -2.08 3.62 -6.22
C VAL A 23 -2.40 4.44 -7.46
N GLU A 24 -3.23 3.91 -8.34
CA GLU A 24 -3.69 4.64 -9.54
C GLU A 24 -4.91 5.50 -9.25
N LYS A 25 -5.81 5.03 -8.39
CA LYS A 25 -7.07 5.72 -8.12
C LYS A 25 -7.67 5.33 -6.79
N ILE A 26 -8.27 6.29 -6.10
CA ILE A 26 -9.07 6.05 -4.90
C ILE A 26 -10.50 6.54 -5.11
N GLN A 27 -11.47 5.70 -4.78
CA GLN A 27 -12.89 6.05 -4.79
C GLN A 27 -13.47 5.79 -3.42
N VAL A 28 -14.10 6.82 -2.86
CA VAL A 28 -14.81 6.72 -1.58
C VAL A 28 -16.31 6.67 -1.88
N GLU A 29 -16.93 5.56 -1.53
CA GLU A 29 -18.37 5.34 -1.65
C GLU A 29 -18.98 5.13 -0.26
N ASN A 30 -20.32 5.06 -0.17
CA ASN A 30 -20.96 4.76 1.10
C ASN A 30 -20.50 3.39 1.63
N GLU A 31 -19.87 3.37 2.80
CA GLU A 31 -19.33 2.19 3.50
C GLU A 31 -18.29 1.39 2.70
N ARG A 32 -17.72 1.95 1.63
CA ARG A 32 -16.71 1.28 0.80
C ARG A 32 -15.61 2.24 0.38
N ILE A 33 -14.39 1.72 0.36
CA ILE A 33 -13.23 2.40 -0.24
C ILE A 33 -12.68 1.46 -1.30
N ILE A 34 -12.54 1.98 -2.52
CA ILE A 34 -12.03 1.23 -3.66
C ILE A 34 -10.70 1.86 -4.04
N ILE A 35 -9.65 1.06 -4.09
CA ILE A 35 -8.31 1.45 -4.50
C ILE A 35 -7.94 0.60 -5.72
N ASP A 36 -7.65 1.28 -6.83
CA ASP A 36 -7.08 0.65 -8.03
C ASP A 36 -5.56 0.77 -7.94
N PHE A 37 -4.87 -0.35 -8.21
CA PHE A 37 -3.41 -0.44 -8.20
C PHE A 37 -2.89 -0.87 -9.57
N GLU A 38 -1.67 -0.44 -9.88
CA GLU A 38 -0.98 -0.84 -11.12
C GLU A 38 -0.75 -2.36 -11.16
N TYR A 39 -0.24 -2.93 -10.06
CA TYR A 39 -0.10 -4.36 -9.84
C TYR A 39 0.20 -4.62 -8.35
N ILE A 40 0.09 -5.88 -7.93
CA ILE A 40 0.70 -6.39 -6.71
C ILE A 40 1.37 -7.73 -6.99
N TYR A 41 2.15 -8.26 -6.07
CA TYR A 41 2.68 -9.62 -6.17
C TYR A 41 1.81 -10.61 -5.39
N ILE A 42 1.59 -11.77 -6.00
CA ILE A 42 0.90 -12.91 -5.40
C ILE A 42 1.93 -14.02 -5.18
N SER A 43 2.10 -14.45 -3.93
CA SER A 43 3.00 -15.54 -3.55
C SER A 43 2.67 -16.84 -4.31
N GLU A 44 3.68 -17.69 -4.51
CA GLU A 44 3.49 -19.05 -5.07
C GLU A 44 2.56 -19.94 -4.22
N GLN A 45 2.40 -19.59 -2.94
CA GLN A 45 1.58 -20.33 -1.98
C GLN A 45 0.12 -19.88 -1.99
N HIS A 46 -0.20 -18.77 -2.68
CA HIS A 46 -1.57 -18.30 -2.79
C HIS A 46 -2.41 -19.30 -3.63
N PRO A 47 -3.61 -19.72 -3.21
CA PRO A 47 -4.40 -20.74 -3.93
C PRO A 47 -4.77 -20.39 -5.37
N LEU A 48 -4.83 -19.09 -5.68
CA LEU A 48 -5.11 -18.57 -7.02
C LEU A 48 -3.86 -18.36 -7.89
N ASN A 49 -2.66 -18.65 -7.39
CA ASN A 49 -1.44 -18.66 -8.18
C ASN A 49 -1.14 -20.11 -8.63
N PRO A 50 -1.34 -20.46 -9.92
CA PRO A 50 -1.07 -21.81 -10.42
C PRO A 50 0.42 -22.06 -10.71
N TYR A 51 1.27 -21.06 -10.57
CA TYR A 51 2.70 -21.13 -10.86
C TYR A 51 3.50 -21.52 -9.60
N LYS A 52 4.70 -22.06 -9.80
CA LYS A 52 5.62 -22.47 -8.73
C LYS A 52 6.56 -21.33 -8.28
N VAL A 53 6.15 -20.10 -8.52
CA VAL A 53 6.90 -18.89 -8.19
C VAL A 53 5.90 -17.76 -7.94
N ALA A 54 6.30 -16.74 -7.20
CA ALA A 54 5.47 -15.55 -7.03
C ALA A 54 5.31 -14.80 -8.37
N LYS A 55 4.10 -14.30 -8.62
CA LYS A 55 3.75 -13.63 -9.88
C LYS A 55 3.21 -12.24 -9.60
N SER A 56 3.58 -11.28 -10.43
CA SER A 56 2.89 -10.01 -10.47
C SER A 56 1.48 -10.21 -11.03
N THR A 57 0.54 -9.39 -10.58
CA THR A 57 -0.75 -9.23 -11.26
C THR A 57 -0.59 -8.30 -12.47
N GLY A 58 -1.66 -8.04 -13.20
CA GLY A 58 -1.82 -6.75 -13.89
C GLY A 58 -2.55 -5.76 -12.99
N GLN A 59 -3.19 -4.75 -13.60
CA GLN A 59 -4.06 -3.83 -12.88
C GLN A 59 -5.07 -4.57 -12.01
N CYS A 60 -5.11 -4.21 -10.73
CA CYS A 60 -5.96 -4.86 -9.75
C CYS A 60 -6.74 -3.83 -8.92
N ARG A 61 -7.80 -4.31 -8.29
CA ARG A 61 -8.73 -3.48 -7.52
C ARG A 61 -8.92 -4.09 -6.14
N MET A 62 -8.65 -3.31 -5.12
CA MET A 62 -9.01 -3.63 -3.75
C MET A 62 -10.22 -2.83 -3.30
N THR A 63 -11.20 -3.50 -2.73
CA THR A 63 -12.40 -2.88 -2.16
C THR A 63 -12.48 -3.24 -0.69
N PHE A 64 -12.35 -2.23 0.17
CA PHE A 64 -12.66 -2.35 1.60
C PHE A 64 -14.16 -2.27 1.79
N ASN A 65 -14.73 -3.23 2.52
CA ASN A 65 -16.18 -3.36 2.71
C ASN A 65 -16.59 -3.06 4.15
N GLU A 66 -17.79 -2.49 4.31
CA GLU A 66 -18.34 -2.11 5.62
C GLU A 66 -17.35 -1.21 6.39
N VAL A 67 -16.86 -0.16 5.71
CA VAL A 67 -15.88 0.79 6.26
C VAL A 67 -16.53 1.62 7.36
N ALA A 68 -16.04 1.48 8.59
CA ALA A 68 -16.49 2.24 9.75
C ALA A 68 -15.81 3.62 9.82
N PHE A 69 -14.51 3.69 9.54
CA PHE A 69 -13.79 4.95 9.38
C PHE A 69 -12.54 4.78 8.53
N SER A 70 -12.05 5.89 7.98
CA SER A 70 -10.78 5.95 7.26
C SER A 70 -10.08 7.29 7.50
N LYS A 71 -8.76 7.28 7.49
CA LYS A 71 -7.92 8.48 7.59
C LYS A 71 -6.73 8.39 6.66
N ALA A 72 -6.44 9.47 5.95
CA ALA A 72 -5.22 9.66 5.18
C ALA A 72 -4.39 10.76 5.81
N PHE A 73 -3.07 10.61 5.78
CA PHE A 73 -2.13 11.56 6.39
C PHE A 73 -0.85 11.69 5.56
N LEU A 74 -0.27 12.89 5.58
CA LEU A 74 1.08 13.20 5.13
C LEU A 74 1.96 13.39 6.37
N TYR A 75 3.16 12.83 6.34
CA TYR A 75 4.20 13.09 7.35
C TYR A 75 5.08 14.23 6.86
N VAL A 76 4.88 15.41 7.45
CA VAL A 76 5.62 16.61 7.08
C VAL A 76 6.82 16.75 8.01
N ASP A 77 8.03 16.75 7.44
CA ASP A 77 9.25 17.13 8.15
C ASP A 77 9.20 18.63 8.46
N LEU A 78 9.17 18.98 9.75
CA LEU A 78 9.13 20.36 10.22
C LEU A 78 10.50 21.03 10.17
N ASN A 79 11.58 20.25 10.06
CA ASN A 79 12.96 20.72 10.02
C ASN A 79 13.73 20.12 8.84
N PRO A 80 13.28 20.33 7.59
CA PRO A 80 13.94 19.74 6.43
C PRO A 80 15.35 20.29 6.29
N VAL A 81 16.35 19.43 6.41
CA VAL A 81 17.75 19.79 6.15
C VAL A 81 17.95 19.76 4.64
N LEU A 82 18.23 20.92 4.03
CA LEU A 82 18.57 20.95 2.61
C LEU A 82 19.99 20.44 2.42
N ILE A 83 20.24 19.75 1.30
CA ILE A 83 21.58 19.26 0.94
C ILE A 83 22.59 20.43 0.88
N SER A 84 22.13 21.64 0.56
CA SER A 84 22.94 22.87 0.58
C SER A 84 23.41 23.28 1.97
N ASP A 85 22.73 22.83 3.02
CA ASP A 85 22.97 23.23 4.40
C ASP A 85 23.92 22.26 5.11
N LEU A 86 24.36 21.20 4.42
CA LEU A 86 25.29 20.18 4.91
C LEU A 86 26.78 20.57 4.76
N GLU A 87 27.09 21.75 4.21
CA GLU A 87 28.47 22.18 3.93
C GLU A 87 29.20 22.81 5.13
N GLU A 88 28.54 23.03 6.28
CA GLU A 88 29.18 23.60 7.48
C GLU A 88 29.10 22.64 8.68
N GLU A 89 30.25 22.05 9.02
CA GLU A 89 30.46 21.21 10.21
C GLU A 89 30.14 21.98 11.51
N GLU A 90 29.04 21.66 12.20
CA GLU A 90 28.99 21.45 13.65
C GLU A 90 27.91 20.38 13.94
N GLU A 91 28.35 19.23 14.47
CA GLU A 91 27.52 18.09 14.86
C GLU A 91 26.60 18.46 16.04
N ASP A 92 25.40 18.97 15.72
CA ASP A 92 24.22 18.68 16.52
C ASP A 92 23.25 17.95 15.58
N GLU A 93 23.08 16.63 15.77
CA GLU A 93 22.05 15.84 15.09
C GLU A 93 20.69 16.47 15.42
N LYS A 94 20.21 17.41 14.60
CA LYS A 94 18.84 17.89 14.70
C LYS A 94 17.94 16.71 14.39
N GLU A 95 17.35 16.12 15.42
CA GLU A 95 16.32 15.12 15.27
C GLU A 95 15.24 15.68 14.34
N SER A 96 15.00 15.01 13.21
CA SER A 96 13.91 15.35 12.32
C SER A 96 12.59 15.23 13.09
N GLU A 97 11.83 16.31 13.13
CA GLU A 97 10.52 16.36 13.77
C GLU A 97 9.45 16.22 12.70
N PHE A 98 8.59 15.21 12.82
CA PHE A 98 7.52 14.96 11.85
C PHE A 98 6.15 15.26 12.44
N GLU A 99 5.29 15.92 11.67
CA GLU A 99 3.87 16.13 12.00
C GLU A 99 2.96 15.33 11.07
N GLU A 100 1.92 14.71 11.62
CA GLU A 100 0.83 14.11 10.84
C GLU A 100 -0.18 15.16 10.40
N LYS A 101 -0.18 15.48 9.11
CA LYS A 101 -1.20 16.33 8.50
C LYS A 101 -2.29 15.46 7.86
N GLN A 102 -3.50 15.52 8.39
CA GLN A 102 -4.65 14.83 7.79
C GLN A 102 -5.00 15.44 6.42
N VAL A 103 -5.21 14.58 5.43
CA VAL A 103 -5.60 14.92 4.04
C VAL A 103 -6.81 14.09 3.59
N LEU A 104 -7.33 14.36 2.38
CA LEU A 104 -8.35 13.51 1.78
C LEU A 104 -7.70 12.21 1.30
N LEU A 105 -8.47 11.11 1.26
CA LEU A 105 -7.97 9.84 0.75
C LEU A 105 -7.53 9.96 -0.72
N THR A 106 -8.28 10.70 -1.53
CA THR A 106 -7.95 10.97 -2.94
C THR A 106 -6.68 11.80 -3.10
N ASP A 107 -6.25 12.49 -2.04
CA ASP A 107 -4.96 13.18 -2.02
C ASP A 107 -3.81 12.18 -1.85
N LEU A 108 -4.02 10.85 -1.84
CA LEU A 108 -2.97 9.82 -1.85
C LEU A 108 -2.94 8.99 -3.15
N GLU A 109 -3.63 9.44 -4.21
CA GLU A 109 -3.39 8.87 -5.55
C GLU A 109 -1.91 9.09 -5.94
N GLU A 110 -1.31 8.12 -6.66
CA GLU A 110 0.12 8.04 -6.97
C GLU A 110 1.03 7.73 -5.77
N MET A 111 0.46 7.36 -4.61
CA MET A 111 1.22 6.80 -3.49
C MET A 111 1.87 5.46 -3.90
N GLU A 112 3.16 5.31 -3.61
CA GLU A 112 3.88 4.04 -3.68
C GLU A 112 3.89 3.37 -2.30
N PHE A 113 3.49 2.10 -2.24
CA PHE A 113 3.43 1.37 -0.97
C PHE A 113 4.80 0.86 -0.56
N LEU A 114 5.17 1.16 0.69
CA LEU A 114 6.35 0.60 1.35
C LEU A 114 5.94 -0.53 2.30
N THR A 115 4.83 -0.36 3.03
CA THR A 115 4.30 -1.39 3.92
C THR A 115 2.79 -1.40 3.92
N PHE A 116 2.22 -2.60 4.05
CA PHE A 116 0.81 -2.81 4.32
C PHE A 116 0.70 -3.81 5.47
N LYS A 117 0.05 -3.39 6.57
CA LYS A 117 -0.23 -4.21 7.74
C LYS A 117 -1.73 -4.39 7.94
N GLU A 118 -2.10 -5.58 8.38
CA GLU A 118 -3.44 -5.88 8.88
C GLU A 118 -3.37 -6.16 10.38
N LYS A 119 -4.36 -5.67 11.13
CA LYS A 119 -4.60 -6.05 12.52
C LYS A 119 -6.08 -6.32 12.76
N ARG A 120 -6.42 -7.54 13.15
CA ARG A 120 -7.76 -7.89 13.64
C ARG A 120 -8.08 -7.15 14.94
N VAL A 121 -9.29 -6.61 15.04
CA VAL A 121 -9.83 -5.93 16.22
C VAL A 121 -11.17 -6.54 16.62
N GLU A 122 -11.85 -5.95 17.61
CA GLU A 122 -13.14 -6.45 18.10
C GLU A 122 -14.23 -6.47 17.01
N ASN A 123 -15.25 -7.32 17.18
CA ASN A 123 -16.41 -7.46 16.29
C ASN A 123 -16.10 -7.91 14.86
N ASP A 124 -15.08 -8.75 14.68
CA ASP A 124 -14.67 -9.28 13.37
C ASP A 124 -14.31 -8.19 12.34
N CYS A 125 -13.84 -7.04 12.84
CA CYS A 125 -13.28 -5.96 12.03
C CYS A 125 -11.76 -5.99 12.02
N PHE A 126 -11.18 -5.22 11.10
CA PHE A 126 -9.75 -5.12 10.87
C PHE A 126 -9.34 -3.65 10.71
N ILE A 127 -8.15 -3.33 11.22
CA ILE A 127 -7.44 -2.10 10.90
C ILE A 127 -6.39 -2.43 9.86
N PHE A 128 -6.49 -1.76 8.71
CA PHE A 128 -5.58 -1.82 7.60
C PHE A 128 -4.73 -0.55 7.61
N GLU A 129 -3.42 -0.71 7.76
CA GLU A 129 -2.46 0.40 7.78
C GLU A 129 -1.52 0.27 6.59
N MET A 130 -1.60 1.24 5.68
CA MET A 130 -0.74 1.36 4.51
C MET A 130 0.16 2.57 4.70
N PHE A 131 1.45 2.42 4.42
CA PHE A 131 2.47 3.45 4.54
C PHE A 131 3.34 3.46 3.30
N GLY A 132 3.73 4.64 2.84
CA GLY A 132 4.29 4.81 1.52
C GLY A 132 4.89 6.18 1.27
N LEU A 133 5.25 6.42 0.01
CA LEU A 133 5.80 7.68 -0.48
C LEU A 133 4.78 8.37 -1.38
N ASP A 134 4.62 9.69 -1.23
CA ASP A 134 3.84 10.50 -2.18
C ASP A 134 4.79 11.19 -3.17
N TRP A 135 4.89 10.63 -4.37
CA TRP A 135 5.80 11.08 -5.43
C TRP A 135 5.50 12.49 -5.96
N ARG A 136 4.30 13.03 -5.69
CA ARG A 136 3.92 14.39 -6.13
C ARG A 136 4.52 15.47 -5.24
N THR A 137 4.98 15.09 -4.06
CA THR A 137 5.63 16.03 -3.13
C THR A 137 7.11 15.70 -3.02
N THR A 138 7.96 16.71 -2.97
CA THR A 138 9.38 16.55 -2.59
C THR A 138 9.54 16.21 -1.11
N GLN A 139 8.43 15.97 -0.40
CA GLN A 139 8.32 15.95 1.05
C GLN A 139 7.48 14.75 1.53
N GLY A 140 8.04 13.56 1.34
CA GLY A 140 8.01 12.60 2.43
C GLY A 140 6.99 11.47 2.36
N PHE A 141 6.82 10.88 3.53
CA PHE A 141 6.02 9.70 3.74
C PHE A 141 4.55 10.06 3.85
N CYS A 142 3.69 9.14 3.46
CA CYS A 142 2.24 9.24 3.66
C CYS A 142 1.69 7.92 4.17
N GLY A 143 0.43 7.93 4.59
CA GLY A 143 -0.23 6.70 4.92
C GLY A 143 -1.74 6.80 5.01
N LEU A 144 -2.33 5.61 5.03
CA LEU A 144 -3.76 5.38 4.99
C LEU A 144 -4.11 4.36 6.05
N ARG A 145 -5.03 4.73 6.94
CA ARG A 145 -5.61 3.83 7.95
C ARG A 145 -7.09 3.62 7.66
N ILE A 146 -7.48 2.38 7.42
CA ILE A 146 -8.88 2.00 7.15
C ILE A 146 -9.34 1.01 8.22
N HIS A 147 -10.47 1.29 8.84
CA HIS A 147 -11.17 0.34 9.70
C HIS A 147 -12.39 -0.20 8.96
N ALA A 148 -12.36 -1.48 8.65
CA ALA A 148 -13.35 -2.15 7.82
C ALA A 148 -13.54 -3.61 8.25
N LYS A 149 -14.58 -4.27 7.75
CA LYS A 149 -14.84 -5.69 8.06
C LYS A 149 -13.94 -6.64 7.30
N ASN A 150 -13.61 -6.31 6.06
CA ASN A 150 -12.69 -7.06 5.21
C ASN A 150 -12.29 -6.20 4.01
N PHE A 151 -11.42 -6.74 3.16
CA PHE A 151 -11.31 -6.30 1.78
C PHE A 151 -11.51 -7.47 0.81
N THR A 152 -11.85 -7.13 -0.42
CA THR A 152 -11.80 -8.00 -1.59
C THR A 152 -10.79 -7.44 -2.57
N LEU A 153 -9.86 -8.27 -3.05
CA LEU A 153 -8.90 -7.92 -4.08
C LEU A 153 -9.22 -8.70 -5.36
N GLN A 154 -9.28 -8.00 -6.50
CA GLN A 154 -9.69 -8.56 -7.78
C GLN A 154 -8.71 -8.20 -8.90
N TRP A 155 -8.39 -9.16 -9.77
CA TRP A 155 -7.50 -8.97 -10.93
C TRP A 155 -7.89 -9.89 -12.11
N ASN A 156 -7.24 -9.69 -13.27
CA ASN A 156 -7.58 -10.41 -14.50
C ASN A 156 -6.49 -11.33 -15.03
N GLU A 157 -5.25 -11.13 -14.60
CA GLU A 157 -4.08 -11.83 -15.14
C GLU A 157 -2.94 -11.86 -14.12
N LEU A 158 -2.14 -12.91 -14.22
CA LEU A 158 -0.83 -13.03 -13.60
C LEU A 158 0.19 -12.87 -14.72
N THR A 159 1.16 -11.99 -14.52
CA THR A 159 2.04 -11.46 -15.58
C THR A 159 3.47 -11.98 -15.38
N ASP A 160 4.40 -11.11 -14.98
CA ASP A 160 5.81 -11.39 -14.80
C ASP A 160 6.09 -12.05 -13.45
N ASP A 161 7.28 -12.60 -13.29
CA ASP A 161 7.73 -13.14 -12.00
C ASP A 161 7.96 -11.96 -11.04
N ALA A 162 7.72 -12.17 -9.73
CA ALA A 162 7.99 -11.12 -8.75
C ALA A 162 9.48 -10.78 -8.68
N TRP A 163 9.83 -9.55 -8.27
CA TRP A 163 11.21 -9.05 -8.29
C TRP A 163 12.21 -9.92 -7.51
N TYR A 164 11.73 -10.63 -6.48
CA TYR A 164 12.52 -11.51 -5.62
C TYR A 164 12.64 -12.96 -6.14
N VAL A 165 11.96 -13.32 -7.24
CA VAL A 165 12.06 -14.67 -7.80
C VAL A 165 13.48 -14.91 -8.32
N GLY A 166 14.10 -15.99 -7.84
CA GLY A 166 15.45 -16.40 -8.26
C GLY A 166 16.59 -15.73 -7.50
N TRP A 167 16.31 -14.87 -6.51
CA TRP A 167 17.35 -14.28 -5.66
C TRP A 167 18.03 -15.33 -4.77
N ASP A 168 17.30 -16.37 -4.35
CA ASP A 168 17.84 -17.48 -3.56
C ASP A 168 18.81 -18.39 -4.34
N ASN A 169 18.89 -18.25 -5.67
CA ASN A 169 19.73 -19.09 -6.53
C ASN A 169 21.11 -18.47 -6.84
N GLN A 170 21.50 -17.39 -6.14
CA GLN A 170 22.82 -16.77 -6.29
C GLN A 170 23.87 -17.36 -5.32
N GLU A 171 23.96 -18.70 -5.26
CA GLU A 171 25.11 -19.41 -4.69
C GLU A 171 26.24 -19.61 -5.71
#